data_AF-A0A818K2L6-F1
#
_entry.id   AF-A0A818K2L6-F1
#
_cell.length_a   1.000
_cell.length_b   1.000
_cell.length_c   1.000
_cell.angle_alpha   90.00
_cell.angle_beta   90.00
_cell.angle_gamma   90.00
#
_symmetry.space_group_name_H-M   'P 1'
#
loop_
_entity.id
_entity.type
_entity.pdbx_description
1 polymer ?
#
loop_
_entity_poly.entity_id
_entity_poly.type
_entity_poly.pdbx_seq_one_letter_code
_entity_poly.pdbx_strand_id
1 'polypeptide(L)'
;MILQRESVLAVCEFLGRYGYRKVCGLSINTIKDLFLHVLENSYFVLQLPGLKPMYYQQIRGGAMGSACTQVLAHIHIRKWESNFAHEQHRQRELYFRFQHDIFFPTKQSPEQIEEILQGLNKKKILT
;
A
#
# COMPACT_ATOMS: atom_id res chain seq x y z
N MET A 1 -3.47 -8.14 0.47
CA MET A 1 -2.85 -7.81 1.79
C MET A 1 -1.47 -7.26 1.52
N ILE A 2 -1.15 -6.08 2.05
CA ILE A 2 0.10 -5.38 1.72
C ILE A 2 1.28 -6.08 2.40
N LEU A 3 2.33 -6.38 1.63
CA LEU A 3 3.57 -6.93 2.16
C LEU A 3 4.30 -5.86 2.97
N GLN A 4 4.56 -6.14 4.25
CA GLN A 4 5.11 -5.19 5.22
C GLN A 4 6.37 -4.49 4.68
N ARG A 5 7.38 -5.26 4.26
CA ARG A 5 8.64 -4.71 3.74
C ARG A 5 8.47 -3.91 2.45
N GLU A 6 7.67 -4.39 1.50
CA GLU A 6 7.43 -3.69 0.24
C GLU A 6 6.73 -2.35 0.45
N SER A 7 5.83 -2.28 1.44
CA SER A 7 5.15 -1.03 1.77
C SER A 7 6.09 0.02 2.36
N VAL A 8 7.05 -0.39 3.19
CA VAL A 8 8.07 0.52 3.72
C VAL A 8 9.01 1.00 2.60
N LEU A 9 9.38 0.12 1.67
CA LEU A 9 10.17 0.53 0.49
C LEU A 9 9.39 1.54 -0.36
N ALA A 10 8.09 1.36 -0.56
CA ALA A 10 7.26 2.33 -1.27
C ALA A 10 7.25 3.71 -0.59
N VAL A 11 7.31 3.78 0.75
CA VAL A 11 7.50 5.05 1.47
C VAL A 11 8.84 5.69 1.15
N CYS A 12 9.93 4.90 1.15
CA CYS A 12 11.26 5.40 0.86
C CYS A 12 11.36 5.94 -0.57
N GLU A 13 10.84 5.18 -1.54
CA GLU A 13 10.75 5.59 -2.95
C GLU A 13 9.92 6.87 -3.10
N PHE A 14 8.78 6.94 -2.41
CA PHE A 14 7.91 8.11 -2.41
C PHE A 14 8.65 9.35 -1.89
N LEU A 15 9.28 9.27 -0.71
CA LEU A 15 10.02 10.39 -0.14
C LEU A 15 11.17 10.84 -1.05
N GLY A 16 11.92 9.89 -1.62
CA GLY A 16 13.00 10.17 -2.57
C GLY A 16 12.51 10.88 -3.83
N ARG A 17 11.39 10.43 -4.41
CA ARG A 17 10.80 11.04 -5.62
C ARG A 17 10.40 12.50 -5.43
N TYR A 18 9.99 12.89 -4.22
CA TYR A 18 9.64 14.28 -3.89
C TYR A 18 10.82 15.07 -3.31
N GLY A 19 12.05 14.54 -3.37
CA GLY A 19 13.25 15.25 -2.94
C GLY A 19 13.45 15.34 -1.43
N TYR A 20 12.65 14.64 -0.63
CA TYR A 20 12.82 14.61 0.82
C TYR A 20 14.05 13.79 1.19
N ARG A 21 15.02 14.43 1.86
CA ARG A 21 16.15 13.73 2.52
C ARG A 21 15.87 13.45 4.00
N LYS A 22 14.98 14.24 4.59
CA LYS A 22 14.52 14.14 5.97
C LYS A 22 13.05 14.50 6.09
N VAL A 23 12.35 13.94 7.07
CA VAL A 23 10.99 14.34 7.47
C VAL A 23 11.02 14.64 8.95
N CYS A 24 10.60 15.84 9.36
CA CYS A 24 10.66 16.30 10.75
C CYS A 24 12.06 16.11 11.39
N GLY A 25 13.12 16.34 10.61
CA GLY A 25 14.51 16.15 11.07
C GLY A 25 15.03 14.71 11.04
N LEU A 26 14.16 13.71 10.85
CA LEU A 26 14.53 12.29 10.77
C LEU A 26 14.99 11.90 9.37
N SER A 27 16.06 11.11 9.26
CA SER A 27 16.53 10.58 7.98
C SER A 27 15.54 9.55 7.40
N ILE A 28 15.56 9.34 6.08
CA ILE A 28 14.73 8.30 5.44
C ILE A 28 15.04 6.91 6.03
N ASN A 29 16.30 6.60 6.32
CA ASN A 29 16.68 5.33 6.94
C ASN A 29 16.06 5.20 8.34
N THR A 30 16.10 6.26 9.14
CA THR A 30 15.44 6.27 10.45
C THR A 30 13.93 6.06 10.33
N ILE A 31 13.29 6.70 9.35
CA ILE A 31 11.85 6.52 9.08
C ILE A 31 11.55 5.07 8.69
N LYS A 32 12.36 4.50 7.79
CA LYS A 32 12.27 3.09 7.38
C LYS A 32 12.36 2.16 8.59
N ASP A 33 13.35 2.36 9.45
CA ASP A 33 13.57 1.52 10.62
C ASP A 33 12.41 1.63 11.62
N LEU A 34 11.86 2.83 11.82
CA LEU A 34 10.68 3.04 12.66
C LEU A 34 9.44 2.32 12.10
N PHE A 35 9.19 2.40 10.79
CA PHE A 35 8.09 1.67 10.16
C PHE A 35 8.26 0.16 10.32
N LEU A 36 9.45 -0.37 10.05
CA LEU A 36 9.74 -1.80 10.22
C LEU A 36 9.54 -2.22 11.67
N HIS A 37 10.06 -1.44 12.63
CA HIS A 37 9.90 -1.73 14.04
C HIS A 37 8.43 -1.84 14.46
N VAL A 38 7.58 -0.89 14.05
CA VAL A 38 6.14 -0.93 14.35
C VAL A 38 5.46 -2.16 13.74
N LEU A 39 5.79 -2.51 12.50
CA LEU A 39 5.18 -3.66 11.81
C LEU A 39 5.63 -5.00 12.38
N GLU A 40 6.93 -5.14 12.67
CA GLU A 40 7.52 -6.37 13.20
C GLU A 40 7.17 -6.58 14.68
N ASN A 41 6.80 -5.52 15.41
CA ASN A 41 6.39 -5.57 16.82
C ASN A 41 4.89 -5.27 17.00
N SER A 42 4.07 -5.59 16.00
CA SER A 42 2.62 -5.49 16.10
C SER A 42 2.03 -6.74 16.75
N TYR A 43 1.29 -6.56 17.86
CA TYR A 43 0.62 -7.64 18.59
C TYR A 43 -0.87 -7.35 18.75
N PHE A 44 -1.68 -8.40 18.78
CA PHE A 44 -3.10 -8.31 19.13
C PHE A 44 -3.44 -9.29 20.26
N VAL A 45 -4.45 -8.92 21.04
CA VAL A 45 -4.95 -9.73 22.15
C VAL A 45 -6.26 -10.41 21.73
N LEU A 46 -6.33 -11.72 21.94
CA LEU A 46 -7.58 -12.47 21.88
C LEU A 46 -8.11 -12.63 23.30
N GLN A 47 -9.25 -12.02 23.58
CA GLN A 47 -9.94 -12.11 24.85
C GLN A 47 -11.32 -12.74 24.63
N LEU A 48 -11.44 -14.02 24.97
CA LEU A 48 -12.70 -14.76 24.91
C LEU A 48 -13.31 -14.89 26.31
N PRO A 49 -14.64 -14.84 26.45
CA PRO A 49 -15.30 -15.02 27.75
C PRO A 49 -14.87 -16.32 28.43
N GLY A 50 -14.50 -16.25 29.71
CA GLY A 50 -14.07 -17.42 30.50
C GLY A 50 -12.65 -17.91 30.23
N LEU A 51 -11.88 -17.27 29.35
CA LEU A 51 -10.48 -17.61 29.08
C LEU A 51 -9.53 -16.46 29.44
N LYS A 52 -8.28 -16.80 29.77
CA LYS A 52 -7.23 -15.81 29.97
C LYS A 52 -6.87 -15.13 28.63
N PRO A 53 -6.51 -13.83 28.64
CA PRO A 53 -6.05 -13.14 27.43
C PRO A 53 -4.84 -13.84 26.81
N MET A 54 -4.86 -14.01 25.49
CA MET A 54 -3.73 -14.56 24.72
C MET A 54 -3.21 -13.50 23.76
N TYR A 55 -1.89 -13.36 23.70
CA TYR A 55 -1.21 -12.37 22.86
C TYR A 55 -0.64 -13.06 21.63
N TYR A 56 -0.89 -12.49 20.45
CA TYR A 56 -0.42 -13.01 19.18
C TYR A 56 0.34 -11.94 18.42
N GLN A 57 1.47 -12.31 17.84
CA GLN A 57 2.22 -11.44 16.95
C GLN A 57 1.61 -11.46 15.56
N GLN A 58 1.44 -10.28 14.97
CA GLN A 58 0.99 -10.14 13.60
C GLN A 58 2.18 -10.30 12.64
N ILE A 59 2.24 -11.45 11.96
CA ILE A 59 3.32 -11.79 11.03
C ILE A 59 3.10 -11.27 9.59
N ARG A 60 1.90 -10.76 9.27
CA ARG A 60 1.54 -10.22 7.95
C ARG A 60 0.59 -9.02 8.08
N GLY A 61 0.82 -8.01 7.24
CA GLY A 61 0.08 -6.73 7.32
C GLY A 61 0.46 -5.91 8.56
N GLY A 62 -0.27 -4.84 8.85
CA GLY A 62 -0.09 -4.08 10.10
C GLY A 62 -1.39 -4.03 10.90
N ALA A 63 -1.33 -3.50 12.13
CA ALA A 63 -2.51 -3.33 12.96
C ALA A 63 -3.57 -2.49 12.21
N MET A 64 -4.78 -3.04 12.08
CA MET A 64 -5.90 -2.37 11.43
C MET A 64 -6.29 -1.11 12.20
N GLY A 65 -6.59 -0.03 11.49
CA GLY A 65 -6.93 1.27 12.10
C GLY A 65 -5.74 2.08 12.62
N SER A 66 -4.52 1.53 12.63
CA SER A 66 -3.34 2.33 13.00
C SER A 66 -2.98 3.33 11.91
N ALA A 67 -2.58 4.54 12.32
CA ALA A 67 -2.12 5.59 11.40
C ALA A 67 -0.93 5.10 10.55
N CYS A 68 -0.03 4.30 11.14
CA CYS A 68 1.10 3.67 10.45
C CYS A 68 0.63 2.81 9.27
N THR A 69 -0.27 1.84 9.52
CA THR A 69 -0.79 0.96 8.47
C THR A 69 -1.57 1.74 7.40
N GLN A 70 -2.31 2.78 7.78
CA GLN A 70 -3.05 3.62 6.84
C GLN A 70 -2.11 4.38 5.89
N VAL A 71 -1.04 5.00 6.42
CA VAL A 71 -0.03 5.68 5.61
C VAL A 71 0.65 4.73 4.64
N LEU A 72 1.05 3.55 5.12
CA LEU A 72 1.65 2.51 4.29
C LEU A 72 0.71 2.06 3.17
N ALA A 73 -0.57 1.83 3.50
CA ALA A 73 -1.57 1.45 2.52
C ALA A 73 -1.80 2.51 1.46
N HIS A 74 -1.91 3.77 1.88
CA HIS A 74 -2.11 4.88 0.97
C HIS A 74 -0.95 5.06 0.00
N ILE A 75 0.29 5.03 0.50
CA ILE A 75 1.48 5.20 -0.33
C ILE A 75 1.69 4.02 -1.26
N HIS A 76 1.50 2.78 -0.76
CA HIS A 76 1.67 1.58 -1.57
C HIS A 76 0.71 1.57 -2.77
N ILE A 77 -0.55 1.95 -2.57
CA ILE A 77 -1.56 2.00 -3.65
C ILE A 77 -1.31 3.16 -4.61
N ARG A 78 -0.76 4.28 -4.11
CA ARG A 78 -0.38 5.42 -4.95
C ARG A 78 0.64 5.05 -6.03
N LYS A 79 1.49 4.03 -5.79
CA LYS A 79 2.42 3.49 -6.79
C LYS A 79 1.69 2.97 -8.03
N TRP A 80 0.49 2.42 -7.85
CA TRP A 80 -0.33 1.84 -8.91
C TRP A 80 -1.32 2.85 -9.49
N GLU A 81 -1.84 3.75 -8.65
CA GLU A 81 -2.85 4.75 -8.98
C GLU A 81 -2.53 5.55 -10.25
N SER A 82 -1.30 6.02 -10.43
CA SER A 82 -0.94 6.83 -11.61
C SER A 82 -1.19 6.11 -12.94
N ASN A 83 -0.94 4.80 -12.97
CA ASN A 83 -1.07 4.01 -14.20
C ASN A 83 -2.56 3.74 -14.49
N PHE A 84 -3.34 3.40 -13.46
CA PHE A 84 -4.78 3.17 -13.58
C PHE A 84 -5.55 4.45 -13.91
N ALA A 85 -5.22 5.56 -13.26
CA ALA A 85 -5.85 6.85 -13.50
C ALA A 85 -5.59 7.34 -14.93
N HIS A 86 -4.36 7.15 -15.44
CA HIS A 86 -4.04 7.49 -16.83
C HIS A 86 -4.84 6.66 -17.83
N GLU A 87 -4.96 5.35 -17.57
CA GLU A 87 -5.72 4.46 -18.45
C GLU A 87 -7.22 4.78 -18.47
N GLN A 88 -7.81 5.02 -17.30
CA GLN A 88 -9.21 5.47 -17.18
C GLN A 88 -9.44 6.80 -17.92
N HIS A 89 -8.53 7.77 -17.75
CA HIS A 89 -8.60 9.04 -18.47
C HIS A 89 -8.52 8.86 -20.00
N ARG A 90 -7.60 8.00 -20.48
CA ARG A 90 -7.45 7.67 -21.91
C ARG A 90 -8.75 7.11 -22.49
N GLN A 91 -9.47 6.33 -21.71
CA GLN A 91 -10.72 5.68 -22.10
C GLN A 91 -11.97 6.53 -21.83
N ARG A 92 -11.81 7.71 -21.20
CA ARG A 92 -12.92 8.58 -20.73
C ARG A 92 -13.85 7.87 -19.73
N GLU A 93 -13.25 7.07 -18.85
CA GLU A 93 -13.93 6.32 -17.80
C GLU A 93 -13.66 6.92 -16.41
N LEU A 94 -14.42 6.48 -15.41
CA LEU A 94 -14.40 7.05 -14.06
C LEU A 94 -13.38 6.33 -13.17
N TYR A 95 -12.45 7.07 -12.60
CA TYR A 95 -11.53 6.55 -11.59
C TYR A 95 -12.10 6.71 -10.18
N PHE A 96 -12.23 5.61 -9.43
CA PHE A 96 -12.55 5.65 -8.00
C PHE A 96 -11.53 4.88 -7.19
N ARG A 97 -11.26 5.38 -5.99
CA ARG A 97 -10.39 4.75 -5.00
C ARG A 97 -11.02 4.83 -3.62
N PHE A 98 -10.97 3.72 -2.90
CA PHE A 98 -11.31 3.66 -1.49
C PHE A 98 -10.20 3.00 -0.70
N GLN A 99 -9.42 3.79 0.05
CA GLN A 99 -8.27 3.34 0.83
C GLN A 99 -7.26 2.53 0.01
N HIS A 100 -7.44 1.20 -0.01
CA HIS A 100 -6.61 0.20 -0.66
C HIS A 100 -7.24 -0.48 -1.88
N ASP A 101 -8.47 -0.11 -2.23
CA ASP A 101 -9.19 -0.61 -3.38
C ASP A 101 -9.25 0.45 -4.48
N ILE A 102 -9.00 0.01 -5.72
CA ILE A 102 -9.21 0.79 -6.93
C ILE A 102 -10.38 0.17 -7.67
N PHE A 103 -11.39 0.97 -7.99
CA PHE A 103 -12.52 0.53 -8.81
C PHE A 103 -12.28 0.96 -10.24
N PHE A 104 -12.53 0.03 -11.16
CA PHE A 104 -12.34 0.22 -12.60
C PHE A 104 -13.68 0.01 -13.31
N PRO A 105 -14.63 0.95 -13.20
CA PRO A 105 -15.88 0.89 -13.93
C PRO A 105 -15.59 1.08 -15.42
N THR A 106 -15.74 0.00 -16.18
CA THR A 106 -15.36 -0.03 -17.58
C THR A 106 -16.46 -0.58 -18.47
N LYS A 107 -16.50 -0.11 -19.72
CA LYS A 107 -17.37 -0.64 -20.77
C LYS A 107 -16.71 -1.77 -21.57
N GLN A 108 -15.46 -2.09 -21.25
CA GLN A 108 -14.64 -3.05 -21.96
C GLN A 108 -15.06 -4.49 -21.69
N SER A 109 -14.78 -5.38 -22.65
CA SER A 109 -14.99 -6.81 -22.44
C SER A 109 -13.95 -7.38 -21.47
N PRO A 110 -14.23 -8.52 -20.81
CA PRO A 110 -13.27 -9.16 -19.91
C PRO A 110 -11.89 -9.41 -20.54
N GLU A 111 -11.83 -9.75 -21.82
CA GLU A 111 -10.58 -10.00 -22.56
C GLU A 111 -9.74 -8.73 -22.70
N GLN A 112 -10.39 -7.61 -23.00
CA GLN A 112 -9.72 -6.30 -23.12
C GLN A 112 -9.17 -5.84 -21.77
N ILE A 113 -9.92 -6.07 -20.69
CA ILE A 113 -9.48 -5.75 -19.33
C ILE A 113 -8.21 -6.55 -18.99
N GLU A 114 -8.19 -7.85 -19.30
CA GLU A 114 -7.04 -8.71 -19.04
C GLU A 114 -5.78 -8.21 -19.78
N GLU A 115 -5.90 -7.82 -21.05
CA GLU A 115 -4.80 -7.22 -21.82
C GLU A 115 -4.27 -5.94 -21.17
N ILE A 116 -5.17 -5.07 -20.70
CA ILE A 116 -4.80 -3.82 -20.01
C ILE A 116 -4.06 -4.13 -18.71
N LEU A 117 -4.60 -5.04 -17.88
CA LEU A 117 -3.97 -5.43 -16.62
C LEU A 117 -2.57 -6.00 -16.85
N GLN A 118 -2.40 -6.85 -17.86
CA GLN A 118 -1.10 -7.40 -18.24
C GLN A 118 -0.13 -6.31 -18.73
N GLY A 119 -0.62 -5.36 -19.53
CA GLY A 119 0.16 -4.20 -19.99
C GLY A 119 0.63 -3.31 -18.84
N LEU A 120 -0.24 -3.04 -17.88
CA LEU A 120 0.08 -2.27 -16.68
C LEU A 120 1.12 -2.97 -15.80
N ASN A 121 1.07 -4.31 -15.73
CA ASN A 121 2.02 -5.09 -14.96
C ASN A 121 3.42 -5.14 -15.63
N LYS A 122 3.48 -5.20 -16.96
CA LYS A 122 4.75 -5.18 -17.73
C LYS A 122 5.47 -3.84 -17.68
N LYS A 123 4.75 -2.71 -17.67
CA LYS A 123 5.34 -1.36 -17.51
C LYS A 123 6.14 -1.18 -16.21
N LYS A 124 5.96 -2.08 -15.24
CA LYS A 124 6.62 -2.06 -13.93
C LYS A 124 8.06 -2.57 -13.94
N ILE A 125 8.53 -3.21 -15.02
CA ILE A 125 9.87 -3.81 -15.11
C ILE A 125 10.91 -2.83 -15.69
N LEU A 126 10.47 -1.71 -16.30
CA LEU A 126 11.33 -0.80 -17.08
C LEU A 126 11.53 0.59 -16.45
N THR A 127 11.11 0.80 -15.20
CA THR A 127 11.31 2.06 -14.43
C THR A 127 11.72 1.74 -13.01
#